data_AF-A0A6B1AMP0-F1
#
_entry.id   AF-A0A6B1AMP0-F1
#
_cell.length_a   1.000
_cell.length_b   1.000
_cell.length_c   1.000
_cell.angle_alpha   90.00
_cell.angle_beta   90.00
_cell.angle_gamma   90.00
#
_symmetry.space_group_name_H-M   'P 1'
#
loop_
_entity.id
_entity.type
_entity.pdbx_description
1 polymer ?
#
loop_
_entity_poly.entity_id
_entity_poly.type
_entity_poly.pdbx_seq_one_letter_code
_entity_poly.pdbx_strand_id
1 'polypeptide(L)'
;MKKQDSKSRAPNRVARHRKAVRASGGKRVEVTVPANDAGLIKAVAGVLRSGGENATLVRQRLRPMLATPKARTGKELVEFLRRSPLADVTLEIERDRSVGRVADFD
;
A
#
# COMPACT_ATOMS: atom_id res chain seq x y z
N MET A 1 31.77 -38.97 12.49
CA MET A 1 30.61 -38.46 11.70
C MET A 1 30.24 -37.07 12.20
N LYS A 2 30.62 -35.99 11.50
CA LYS A 2 30.28 -34.60 11.90
C LYS A 2 28.90 -34.22 11.32
N LYS A 3 27.90 -34.00 12.19
CA LYS A 3 26.62 -33.37 11.83
C LYS A 3 26.87 -31.87 11.61
N GLN A 4 27.02 -31.43 10.37
CA GLN A 4 27.17 -30.01 10.03
C GLN A 4 25.82 -29.35 9.70
N ASP A 5 25.44 -28.40 10.55
CA ASP A 5 24.89 -27.08 10.22
C ASP A 5 23.76 -26.97 9.17
N SER A 6 22.58 -27.49 9.48
CA SER A 6 21.35 -27.14 8.75
C SER A 6 20.72 -25.81 9.22
N LYS A 7 21.10 -25.28 10.40
CA LYS A 7 20.46 -24.10 11.01
C LYS A 7 20.86 -22.75 10.41
N SER A 8 22.06 -22.61 9.82
CA SER A 8 22.55 -21.32 9.29
C SER A 8 22.12 -21.02 7.83
N ARG A 9 21.64 -22.02 7.09
CA ARG A 9 21.28 -21.88 5.67
C ARG A 9 19.87 -21.34 5.43
N ALA A 10 18.93 -21.68 6.31
CA ALA A 10 17.54 -21.22 6.23
C ALA A 10 17.38 -19.68 6.31
N PRO A 11 17.95 -18.98 7.32
CA PRO A 11 17.80 -17.53 7.41
C PRO A 11 18.44 -16.79 6.22
N ASN A 12 19.61 -17.25 5.74
CA ASN A 12 20.26 -16.67 4.57
C ASN A 12 19.45 -16.88 3.27
N ARG A 13 18.83 -18.05 3.11
CA ARG A 13 17.95 -18.33 1.96
C ARG A 13 16.71 -17.43 1.96
N VAL A 14 16.09 -17.22 3.13
CA VAL A 14 14.95 -16.31 3.28
C VAL A 14 15.36 -14.86 2.99
N ALA A 15 16.51 -14.41 3.50
CA ALA A 15 17.03 -13.07 3.22
C ALA A 15 17.29 -12.85 1.73
N ARG A 16 17.93 -13.81 1.04
CA ARG A 16 18.20 -13.75 -0.39
C ARG A 16 16.90 -13.75 -1.21
N HIS A 17 15.94 -14.59 -0.86
CA HIS A 17 14.62 -14.60 -1.49
C HIS A 17 13.89 -13.26 -1.31
N ARG A 18 13.91 -12.69 -0.12
CA ARG A 18 13.33 -11.36 0.16
C ARG A 18 13.99 -10.27 -0.67
N LYS A 19 15.33 -10.30 -0.82
CA LYS A 19 16.07 -9.34 -1.65
C LYS A 19 15.65 -9.45 -3.12
N ALA A 20 15.53 -10.67 -3.64
CA ALA A 20 15.08 -10.91 -5.01
C ALA A 20 13.64 -10.44 -5.25
N VAL A 21 12.72 -10.75 -4.34
CA VAL A 21 11.31 -10.32 -4.43
C VAL A 21 11.19 -8.79 -4.38
N ARG A 22 12.01 -8.11 -3.58
CA ARG A 22 12.04 -6.64 -3.56
C ARG A 22 12.58 -6.06 -4.86
N ALA A 23 13.64 -6.65 -5.40
CA ALA A 23 14.22 -6.22 -6.68
C ALA A 23 13.22 -6.38 -7.83
N SER A 24 12.31 -7.36 -7.77
CA SER A 24 11.22 -7.53 -8.73
C SER A 24 9.97 -6.67 -8.41
N GLY A 25 10.09 -5.65 -7.55
CA GLY A 25 9.00 -4.73 -7.19
C GLY A 25 8.00 -5.25 -6.15
N GLY A 26 8.25 -6.42 -5.56
CA GLY A 26 7.40 -7.00 -4.52
C GLY A 26 7.55 -6.27 -3.18
N LYS A 27 6.42 -5.88 -2.58
CA LYS A 27 6.35 -5.32 -1.21
C LYS A 27 5.69 -6.32 -0.27
N ARG A 28 6.21 -6.41 0.96
CA ARG A 28 5.59 -7.20 2.03
C ARG A 28 4.57 -6.30 2.74
N VAL A 29 3.38 -6.84 2.95
CA VAL A 29 2.31 -6.20 3.73
C VAL A 29 1.88 -7.21 4.80
N GLU A 30 1.82 -6.76 6.05
CA GLU A 30 1.31 -7.54 7.18
C GLU A 30 -0.04 -6.96 7.58
N VAL A 31 -1.05 -7.83 7.72
CA VAL A 31 -2.41 -7.45 8.08
C VAL A 31 -2.97 -8.42 9.09
N THR A 32 -3.77 -7.90 10.02
CA THR A 32 -4.58 -8.70 10.94
C THR A 32 -6.02 -8.68 10.44
N VAL A 33 -6.61 -9.87 10.25
CA VAL A 33 -7.97 -10.05 9.74
C VAL A 33 -8.70 -11.12 10.57
N PRO A 34 -10.04 -11.17 10.53
CA PRO A 34 -10.79 -12.28 11.12
C PRO A 34 -10.29 -13.63 10.60
N ALA A 35 -10.31 -14.65 11.45
CA ALA A 35 -9.77 -15.98 11.10
C ALA A 35 -10.43 -16.56 9.83
N ASN A 36 -11.72 -16.32 9.65
CA ASN A 36 -12.49 -16.78 8.49
C ASN A 36 -12.03 -16.13 7.18
N ASP A 37 -11.45 -14.92 7.23
CA ASP A 37 -11.02 -14.17 6.05
C ASP A 37 -9.55 -14.44 5.69
N ALA A 38 -8.77 -15.03 6.59
CA ALA A 38 -7.33 -15.27 6.38
C ALA A 38 -7.06 -16.11 5.11
N GLY A 39 -7.90 -17.11 4.84
CA GLY A 39 -7.82 -17.93 3.63
C GLY A 39 -8.09 -17.11 2.36
N LEU A 40 -9.11 -16.27 2.39
CA LEU A 40 -9.48 -15.39 1.27
C LEU A 40 -8.35 -14.40 0.94
N ILE A 41 -7.81 -13.71 1.94
CA ILE A 41 -6.72 -12.75 1.74
C ILE A 41 -5.47 -13.43 1.16
N LYS A 42 -5.15 -14.64 1.62
CA LYS A 42 -4.04 -15.43 1.08
C LYS A 42 -4.28 -15.82 -0.38
N ALA A 43 -5.50 -16.20 -0.74
CA ALA A 43 -5.87 -16.54 -2.11
C ALA A 43 -5.78 -15.32 -3.04
N VAL A 44 -6.31 -14.17 -2.61
CA VAL A 44 -6.22 -12.89 -3.34
C VAL A 44 -4.76 -12.51 -3.60
N ALA A 45 -3.91 -12.58 -2.57
CA ALA A 45 -2.48 -12.32 -2.70
C ALA A 45 -1.79 -13.30 -3.67
N GLY A 46 -2.22 -14.56 -3.68
CA GLY A 46 -1.77 -15.58 -4.63
C GLY A 46 -2.12 -15.22 -6.07
N VAL A 47 -3.39 -14.89 -6.34
CA VAL A 47 -3.85 -14.48 -7.68
C VAL A 47 -3.08 -13.25 -8.17
N LEU A 48 -2.90 -12.24 -7.31
CA LEU A 48 -2.15 -11.03 -7.66
C LEU A 48 -0.68 -11.31 -7.98
N ARG A 49 -0.06 -12.28 -7.31
CA ARG A 49 1.33 -12.70 -7.56
C ARG A 49 1.49 -13.42 -8.90
N SER A 50 0.53 -14.25 -9.28
CA SER A 50 0.56 -14.99 -10.55
C SER A 50 0.31 -14.11 -11.77
N GLY A 51 -0.34 -12.96 -11.59
CA GLY A 51 -0.61 -12.03 -12.69
C GLY A 51 -1.74 -12.51 -13.62
N GLY A 52 -1.73 -12.03 -14.86
CA GLY A 52 -2.71 -12.38 -15.88
C GLY A 52 -4.10 -11.77 -15.67
N GLU A 53 -5.08 -12.33 -16.38
CA GLU A 53 -6.44 -11.81 -16.45
C GLU A 53 -7.16 -11.81 -15.10
N ASN A 54 -7.04 -12.90 -14.33
CA ASN A 54 -7.62 -13.00 -12.99
C ASN A 54 -7.04 -11.93 -12.03
N ALA A 55 -5.74 -11.63 -12.11
CA ALA A 55 -5.16 -10.55 -11.31
C ALA A 55 -5.69 -9.17 -11.72
N THR A 56 -5.92 -8.94 -13.02
CA THR A 56 -6.55 -7.71 -13.52
C THR A 56 -7.98 -7.58 -13.01
N LEU A 57 -8.76 -8.66 -13.07
CA LEU A 57 -10.14 -8.69 -12.58
C LEU A 57 -10.20 -8.39 -11.07
N VAL A 58 -9.35 -9.04 -10.27
CA VAL A 58 -9.25 -8.77 -8.83
C VAL A 58 -8.95 -7.29 -8.56
N ARG A 59 -7.99 -6.69 -9.28
CA ARG A 59 -7.69 -5.25 -9.13
C ARG A 59 -8.89 -4.39 -9.50
N GLN A 60 -9.59 -4.69 -10.60
CA GLN A 60 -10.76 -3.93 -11.04
C GLN A 60 -11.91 -4.00 -10.03
N ARG A 61 -12.12 -5.15 -9.38
CA ARG A 61 -13.20 -5.33 -8.41
C ARG A 61 -12.88 -4.68 -7.06
N LEU A 62 -11.62 -4.77 -6.60
CA LEU A 62 -11.23 -4.20 -5.31
C LEU A 62 -10.95 -2.71 -5.36
N ARG A 63 -10.45 -2.17 -6.48
CA ARG A 63 -10.03 -0.75 -6.56
C ARG A 63 -11.16 0.26 -6.27
N PRO A 64 -12.42 0.05 -6.67
CA PRO A 64 -13.54 0.91 -6.28
C PRO A 64 -13.83 0.86 -4.78
N MET A 65 -13.67 -0.30 -4.14
CA MET A 65 -13.88 -0.47 -2.69
C MET A 65 -12.78 0.20 -1.86
N LEU A 66 -11.59 0.37 -2.44
CA LEU A 66 -10.43 0.99 -1.82
C LEU A 66 -10.29 2.49 -2.13
N ALA A 67 -11.12 3.02 -3.03
CA ALA A 67 -11.04 4.42 -3.41
C ALA A 67 -11.57 5.30 -2.27
N THR A 68 -10.66 6.00 -1.59
CA THR A 68 -11.04 7.24 -0.90
C THR A 68 -11.70 8.14 -1.96
N PRO A 69 -12.87 8.73 -1.70
CA PRO A 69 -13.51 9.64 -2.65
C PRO A 69 -12.53 10.77 -2.97
N LYS A 70 -11.96 10.73 -4.19
CA LYS A 70 -11.13 11.81 -4.70
C LYS A 70 -12.07 12.84 -5.29
N ALA A 71 -12.03 14.05 -4.75
CA ALA A 71 -12.70 15.19 -5.35
C ALA A 71 -12.14 15.43 -6.76
N ARG A 72 -13.00 15.34 -7.77
CA ARG A 72 -12.70 15.62 -9.18
C ARG A 72 -13.01 17.06 -9.56
N THR A 73 -13.78 17.75 -8.74
CA THR A 73 -14.18 19.14 -8.93
C THR A 73 -13.93 19.95 -7.65
N GLY A 74 -13.82 21.27 -7.78
CA GLY A 74 -13.68 22.17 -6.62
C GLY A 74 -14.87 22.05 -5.65
N LYS A 75 -16.07 21.80 -6.18
CA LYS A 75 -17.29 21.59 -5.38
C LYS A 75 -17.18 20.31 -4.52
N GLU A 76 -16.72 19.22 -5.11
CA GLU A 76 -16.49 17.96 -4.37
C GLU A 76 -15.41 18.11 -3.31
N LEU A 77 -14.39 18.93 -3.55
CA LEU A 77 -13.33 19.19 -2.58
C LEU A 77 -13.86 19.96 -1.37
N VAL A 78 -14.66 21.00 -1.61
CA VAL A 78 -15.32 21.77 -0.54
C VAL A 78 -16.28 20.87 0.25
N GLU A 79 -17.04 20.01 -0.43
CA GLU A 79 -17.97 19.07 0.24
C GLU A 79 -17.23 18.02 1.07
N PHE A 80 -16.09 17.52 0.60
CA PHE A 80 -15.20 16.65 1.36
C PHE A 80 -14.66 17.36 2.61
N LEU A 81 -14.16 18.60 2.48
CA LEU A 81 -13.63 19.38 3.60
C LEU A 81 -14.71 19.70 4.64
N ARG A 82 -15.94 19.98 4.22
CA ARG A 82 -17.08 20.19 5.13
C ARG A 82 -17.50 18.95 5.91
N ARG A 83 -17.21 17.75 5.40
CA ARG A 83 -17.45 16.47 6.08
C ARG A 83 -16.24 15.98 6.87
N SER A 84 -15.13 16.71 6.83
CA SER A 84 -13.92 16.37 7.56
C SER A 84 -14.16 16.53 9.07
N PRO A 85 -13.56 15.68 9.93
CA PRO A 85 -13.52 15.92 11.37
C PRO A 85 -12.79 17.22 11.76
N LEU A 86 -12.18 17.91 10.78
CA LEU A 86 -11.60 19.24 10.93
C LEU A 86 -12.54 20.38 10.51
N ALA A 87 -13.78 20.10 10.09
CA ALA A 87 -14.70 21.10 9.55
C ALA A 87 -15.07 22.20 10.56
N ASP A 88 -15.11 21.86 11.86
CA ASP A 88 -15.43 22.78 12.95
C ASP A 88 -14.18 23.27 13.72
N VAL A 89 -12.99 22.92 13.23
CA VAL A 89 -11.73 23.34 13.85
C VAL A 89 -11.33 24.69 13.25
N THR A 90 -11.14 25.70 14.09
CA THR A 90 -10.54 26.97 13.68
C THR A 90 -9.08 26.72 13.32
N LEU A 91 -8.80 26.60 12.02
CA LEU A 91 -7.45 26.49 11.52
C LEU A 91 -6.85 27.90 11.40
N GLU A 92 -5.86 28.21 12.23
CA GLU A 92 -5.00 29.36 12.02
C GLU A 92 -4.06 29.05 10.85
N ILE A 93 -4.48 29.45 9.64
CA ILE A 93 -3.69 29.24 8.43
C ILE A 93 -2.81 30.47 8.23
N GLU A 94 -1.55 30.37 8.63
CA GLU A 94 -0.56 31.37 8.28
C GLU A 94 0.00 31.08 6.89
N ARG A 95 -0.17 32.04 5.96
CA ARG A 95 0.44 31.95 4.65
C ARG A 95 1.94 32.12 4.81
N ASP A 96 2.68 31.03 4.65
CA ASP A 96 4.14 31.06 4.58
C ASP A 96 4.56 32.04 3.46
N ARG A 97 5.28 33.09 3.86
CA ARG A 97 5.83 34.13 2.97
C ARG A 97 7.26 33.81 2.54
N SER A 98 7.77 32.64 2.90
CA SER A 98 9.06 32.17 2.42
C SER A 98 9.06 32.17 0.88
N VAL A 99 10.20 32.58 0.31
CA VAL A 99 10.41 32.53 -1.14
C VAL A 99 10.26 31.08 -1.56
N GLY A 100 9.33 30.82 -2.47
CA GLY A 100 8.94 29.46 -2.85
C GLY A 100 10.14 28.57 -3.16
N ARG A 101 10.01 27.28 -2.83
CA ARG A 101 11.05 26.30 -3.17
C ARG A 101 11.29 26.29 -4.68
N VAL A 102 12.54 26.45 -5.09
CA VAL A 102 12.96 26.21 -6.48
C VAL A 102 12.71 24.73 -6.74
N ALA A 103 11.84 24.44 -7.71
CA ALA A 103 11.60 23.09 -8.17
C ALA A 103 12.55 22.84 -9.35
N ASP A 104 13.53 21.97 -9.15
CA ASP A 104 14.36 21.47 -10.24
C ASP A 104 13.54 20.47 -11.06
N PHE A 105 13.49 20.69 -12.38
CA PHE A 105 12.77 19.88 -13.35
C PHE A 105 13.73 19.08 -14.25
N ASP A 106 14.76 18.47 -13.64
CA ASP A 106 15.61 17.50 -14.33
C ASP A 106 14.83 16.22 -14.71
#